data_AF-R1ECF8-F1
#
_entry.id   AF-R1ECF8-F1
#
_cell.length_a   1.000
_cell.length_b   1.000
_cell.length_c   1.000
_cell.angle_alpha   90.00
_cell.angle_beta   90.00
_cell.angle_gamma   90.00
#
_symmetry.space_group_name_H-M   'P 1'
#
loop_
_entity.id
_entity.type
_entity.pdbx_description
1 polymer ?
#
loop_
_entity_poly.entity_id
_entity_poly.type
_entity_poly.pdbx_seq_one_letter_code
_entity_poly.pdbx_strand_id
1 'polypeptide(L)'
;MVAFVQKPVDSSTANEGYGIIGAFALNYTFLAIFSSWYTQSVARFSVKLRSVLVSLIYHRALQITSQDVNLGSATVLMNVDVEKVLEGVRNMHDVWAVTISSAIALYILYTKLGVVFVAPLIIVLLSTALSSGIGGNVKKRQLNWVAATEKRVTTIANVAASAKGIRMLGLVDAMHSMVTALRAKEVAAQR
;
A
#
# COMPACT_ATOMS: atom_id res chain seq x y z
N MET A 1 -18.25 -9.19 29.30
CA MET A 1 -17.37 -10.34 29.59
C MET A 1 -16.58 -10.15 30.88
N VAL A 2 -15.70 -9.13 30.99
CA VAL A 2 -14.90 -8.91 32.23
C VAL A 2 -15.76 -8.73 33.49
N ALA A 3 -16.80 -7.88 33.41
CA ALA A 3 -17.74 -7.69 34.53
C ALA A 3 -18.64 -8.90 34.82
N PHE A 4 -18.76 -9.84 33.87
CA PHE A 4 -19.55 -11.07 34.04
C PHE A 4 -18.74 -12.16 34.76
N VAL A 5 -17.43 -12.27 34.45
CA VAL A 5 -16.51 -13.21 35.12
C VAL A 5 -16.33 -12.91 36.61
N GLN A 6 -16.60 -11.68 37.05
CA GLN A 6 -16.50 -11.26 38.45
C GLN A 6 -17.76 -11.58 39.29
N LYS A 7 -18.87 -12.02 38.67
CA LYS A 7 -20.10 -12.35 39.39
C LYS A 7 -20.02 -13.77 40.00
N PRO A 8 -20.59 -14.00 41.20
CA PRO A 8 -20.66 -15.35 41.77
C PRO A 8 -21.49 -16.29 40.89
N VAL A 9 -21.07 -17.55 40.79
CA VAL A 9 -21.69 -18.55 39.89
C VAL A 9 -23.02 -19.00 40.46
N ASP A 10 -24.09 -18.66 39.77
CA ASP A 10 -25.46 -19.12 40.03
C ASP A 10 -26.10 -19.66 38.72
N SER A 11 -27.17 -20.43 38.83
CA SER A 11 -27.91 -21.03 37.71
C SER A 11 -28.37 -20.01 36.66
N SER A 12 -28.79 -18.80 37.08
CA SER A 12 -29.11 -17.67 36.18
C SER A 12 -27.87 -17.10 35.48
N THR A 13 -26.71 -17.12 36.14
CA THR A 13 -25.44 -16.62 35.61
C THR A 13 -24.93 -17.54 34.50
N ALA A 14 -25.17 -18.85 34.59
CA ALA A 14 -24.79 -19.80 33.53
C ALA A 14 -25.47 -19.50 32.17
N ASN A 15 -26.77 -19.19 32.17
CA ASN A 15 -27.51 -18.83 30.96
C ASN A 15 -27.04 -17.51 30.34
N GLU A 16 -26.72 -16.50 31.16
CA GLU A 16 -26.09 -15.26 30.69
C GLU A 16 -24.74 -15.52 30.01
N GLY A 17 -23.95 -16.46 30.55
CA GLY A 17 -22.65 -16.86 29.99
C GLY A 17 -22.77 -17.49 28.61
N TYR A 18 -23.67 -18.45 28.42
CA TYR A 18 -23.95 -19.05 27.12
C TYR A 18 -24.44 -18.01 26.11
N GLY A 19 -25.27 -17.06 26.55
CA GLY A 19 -25.74 -15.95 25.72
C GLY A 19 -24.58 -15.05 25.22
N ILE A 20 -23.64 -14.72 26.10
CA ILE A 20 -22.45 -13.93 25.71
C ILE A 20 -21.59 -14.69 24.71
N ILE A 21 -21.34 -16.00 24.93
CA ILE A 21 -20.56 -16.83 24.01
C ILE A 21 -21.24 -16.87 22.63
N GLY A 22 -22.55 -17.09 22.59
CA GLY A 22 -23.33 -17.06 21.35
C GLY A 22 -23.25 -15.71 20.64
N ALA A 23 -23.37 -14.60 21.37
CA ALA A 23 -23.25 -13.25 20.82
C ALA A 23 -21.86 -12.98 20.21
N PHE A 24 -20.78 -13.41 20.86
CA PHE A 24 -19.42 -13.29 20.32
C PHE A 24 -19.22 -14.15 19.07
N ALA A 25 -19.70 -15.40 19.09
CA ALA A 25 -19.63 -16.28 17.94
C ALA A 25 -20.32 -15.64 16.72
N LEU A 26 -21.55 -15.15 16.90
CA LEU A 26 -22.30 -14.45 15.86
C LEU A 26 -21.56 -13.20 15.38
N ASN A 27 -21.04 -12.37 16.28
CA ASN A 27 -20.30 -11.16 15.92
C ASN A 27 -19.08 -11.46 15.04
N TYR A 28 -18.28 -12.48 15.38
CA TYR A 28 -17.13 -12.86 14.56
C TYR A 28 -17.53 -13.48 13.22
N THR A 29 -18.61 -14.26 13.18
CA THR A 29 -19.16 -14.77 11.92
C THR A 29 -19.59 -13.64 11.01
N PHE A 30 -20.33 -12.65 11.53
CA PHE A 30 -20.72 -11.46 10.76
C PHE A 30 -19.49 -10.69 10.28
N LEU A 31 -18.53 -10.43 11.16
CA LEU A 31 -17.29 -9.73 10.80
C LEU A 31 -16.57 -10.43 9.64
N ALA A 32 -16.44 -11.77 9.70
CA ALA A 32 -15.81 -12.55 8.63
C ALA A 32 -16.58 -12.47 7.30
N ILE A 33 -17.91 -12.60 7.35
CA ILE A 33 -18.77 -12.54 6.15
C ILE A 33 -18.71 -11.15 5.52
N PHE A 34 -18.91 -10.09 6.30
CA PHE A 34 -18.91 -8.72 5.81
C PHE A 34 -17.53 -8.29 5.31
N SER A 35 -16.45 -8.67 6.00
CA SER A 35 -15.08 -8.41 5.54
C SER A 35 -14.77 -9.10 4.22
N SER A 36 -15.17 -10.37 4.08
CA SER A 36 -15.02 -11.13 2.83
C SER A 36 -15.83 -10.50 1.69
N TRP A 37 -17.08 -10.12 1.99
CA TRP A 37 -17.96 -9.46 1.02
C TRP A 37 -17.41 -8.10 0.57
N TYR A 38 -16.91 -7.30 1.51
CA TYR A 38 -16.27 -6.02 1.24
C TYR A 38 -15.06 -6.22 0.32
N THR A 39 -14.15 -7.13 0.68
CA THR A 39 -12.95 -7.44 -0.11
C THR A 39 -13.31 -7.88 -1.53
N GLN A 40 -14.29 -8.76 -1.68
CA GLN A 40 -14.76 -9.20 -2.98
C GLN A 40 -15.40 -8.06 -3.80
N SER A 41 -16.14 -7.18 -3.14
CA SER A 41 -16.80 -6.05 -3.79
C SER A 41 -15.79 -5.01 -4.27
N VAL A 42 -14.78 -4.68 -3.45
CA VAL A 42 -13.66 -3.82 -3.85
C VAL A 42 -12.88 -4.46 -4.99
N ALA A 43 -12.57 -5.76 -4.92
CA ALA A 43 -11.86 -6.45 -6.01
C ALA A 43 -12.63 -6.39 -7.33
N ARG A 44 -13.94 -6.67 -7.32
CA ARG A 44 -14.80 -6.56 -8.52
C ARG A 44 -14.86 -5.12 -9.05
N PHE A 45 -14.97 -4.14 -8.16
CA PHE A 45 -14.95 -2.73 -8.54
C PHE A 45 -13.62 -2.35 -9.21
N SER A 46 -12.49 -2.72 -8.61
CA SER A 46 -11.16 -2.45 -9.15
C SER A 46 -10.95 -3.08 -10.52
N VAL A 47 -11.38 -4.34 -10.73
CA VAL A 47 -11.27 -4.99 -12.04
C VAL A 47 -12.12 -4.29 -13.10
N LYS A 48 -13.35 -3.90 -12.77
CA LYS A 48 -14.21 -3.14 -13.70
C LYS A 48 -13.61 -1.78 -14.05
N LEU A 49 -13.15 -1.05 -13.05
CA LEU A 49 -12.53 0.27 -13.25
C LEU A 49 -11.25 0.15 -14.10
N ARG A 50 -10.41 -0.86 -13.83
CA ARG A 50 -9.22 -1.17 -14.65
C ARG A 50 -9.61 -1.43 -16.10
N SER A 51 -10.60 -2.28 -16.33
CA SER A 51 -11.07 -2.65 -17.67
C SER A 51 -11.53 -1.43 -18.47
N VAL A 52 -12.31 -0.53 -17.85
CA VAL A 52 -12.78 0.71 -18.48
C VAL A 52 -11.62 1.66 -18.79
N LEU A 53 -10.72 1.89 -17.84
CA LEU A 53 -9.59 2.81 -18.02
C LEU A 53 -8.64 2.33 -19.11
N VAL A 54 -8.25 1.05 -19.09
CA VAL A 54 -7.37 0.47 -20.11
C VAL A 54 -8.02 0.50 -21.48
N SER A 55 -9.31 0.18 -21.59
CA SER A 55 -10.05 0.25 -22.85
C SER A 55 -10.10 1.67 -23.41
N LEU A 56 -10.35 2.68 -22.57
CA LEU A 56 -10.36 4.08 -22.96
C LEU A 56 -8.98 4.55 -23.45
N ILE A 57 -7.92 4.21 -22.71
CA ILE A 57 -6.55 4.56 -23.09
C ILE A 57 -6.18 3.89 -24.41
N TYR A 58 -6.55 2.62 -24.59
CA TYR A 58 -6.28 1.87 -25.83
C TYR A 58 -7.00 2.47 -27.02
N HIS A 59 -8.30 2.79 -26.87
CA HIS A 59 -9.07 3.45 -27.91
C HIS A 59 -8.46 4.81 -28.29
N ARG A 60 -8.02 5.59 -27.30
CA ARG A 60 -7.37 6.88 -27.55
C ARG A 60 -6.02 6.73 -28.23
N ALA A 61 -5.22 5.74 -27.85
CA ALA A 61 -3.92 5.47 -28.45
C ALA A 61 -4.03 5.12 -29.94
N LEU A 62 -5.12 4.47 -30.37
CA LEU A 62 -5.39 4.16 -31.78
C LEU A 62 -5.84 5.36 -32.63
N GLN A 63 -6.35 6.43 -32.00
CA GLN A 63 -6.87 7.61 -32.71
C GLN A 63 -5.83 8.73 -32.89
N ILE A 64 -4.73 8.70 -32.16
CA ILE A 64 -3.67 9.71 -32.25
C ILE A 64 -2.76 9.36 -33.45
N THR A 65 -2.50 10.34 -34.32
CA THR A 65 -1.62 10.18 -35.48
C THR A 65 -0.20 9.79 -35.05
N SER A 66 0.43 8.89 -35.80
CA SER A 66 1.67 8.17 -35.48
C SER A 66 2.91 9.04 -35.17
N GLN A 67 2.89 10.34 -35.43
CA GLN A 67 4.02 11.23 -35.14
C GLN A 67 4.18 11.56 -33.64
N ASP A 68 3.12 11.45 -32.83
CA ASP A 68 3.15 11.81 -31.39
C ASP A 68 2.99 10.62 -30.43
N VAL A 69 2.78 9.40 -30.94
CA VAL A 69 2.52 8.22 -30.08
C VAL A 69 3.81 7.56 -29.64
N ASN A 70 4.24 7.84 -28.41
CA ASN A 70 5.25 7.02 -27.73
C ASN A 70 4.59 5.75 -27.15
N LEU A 71 4.76 4.62 -27.86
CA LEU A 71 4.22 3.31 -27.44
C LEU A 71 4.69 2.89 -26.02
N GLY A 72 5.89 3.30 -25.61
CA GLY A 72 6.39 3.07 -24.26
C GLY A 72 5.59 3.85 -23.22
N SER A 73 5.30 5.13 -23.46
CA SER A 73 4.47 5.93 -22.56
C SER A 73 3.03 5.41 -22.47
N ALA A 74 2.46 4.94 -23.59
CA ALA A 74 1.11 4.37 -23.61
C ALA A 74 1.02 3.07 -22.76
N THR A 75 2.02 2.20 -22.84
CA THR A 75 2.05 0.96 -22.05
C THR A 75 2.27 1.22 -20.56
N VAL A 76 3.05 2.24 -20.18
CA VAL A 76 3.17 2.68 -18.79
C VAL A 76 1.84 3.21 -18.27
N LEU A 77 1.14 4.03 -19.06
CA LEU A 77 -0.16 4.60 -18.66
C LEU A 77 -1.20 3.50 -18.39
N MET A 78 -1.30 2.49 -19.26
CA MET A 78 -2.24 1.36 -19.11
C MET A 78 -1.94 0.45 -17.91
N ASN A 79 -0.67 0.34 -17.51
CA ASN A 79 -0.27 -0.63 -16.49
C ASN A 79 0.01 0.03 -15.13
N VAL A 80 0.94 0.98 -15.10
CA VAL A 80 1.45 1.58 -13.87
C VAL A 80 0.51 2.65 -13.36
N ASP A 81 0.09 3.57 -14.23
CA ASP A 81 -0.69 4.72 -13.78
C ASP A 81 -2.16 4.36 -13.50
N VAL A 82 -2.75 3.46 -14.29
CA VAL A 82 -4.07 2.89 -13.97
C VAL A 82 -4.04 2.22 -12.58
N GLU A 83 -3.00 1.45 -12.25
CA GLU A 83 -2.91 0.80 -10.93
C GLU A 83 -2.84 1.82 -9.80
N LYS A 84 -2.06 2.90 -9.96
CA LYS A 84 -2.03 4.01 -8.99
C LYS A 84 -3.39 4.66 -8.80
N VAL A 85 -4.17 4.82 -9.88
CA VAL A 85 -5.53 5.38 -9.80
C VAL A 85 -6.45 4.43 -9.03
N LEU A 86 -6.39 3.12 -9.31
CA LEU A 86 -7.17 2.12 -8.57
C LEU A 86 -6.85 2.14 -7.08
N GLU A 87 -5.57 2.21 -6.73
CA GLU A 87 -5.10 2.34 -5.36
C GLU A 87 -5.60 3.64 -4.72
N GLY A 88 -5.53 4.77 -5.45
CA GLY A 88 -6.03 6.06 -4.99
C GLY A 88 -7.52 6.05 -4.67
N VAL A 89 -8.34 5.45 -5.53
CA VAL A 89 -9.80 5.33 -5.30
C VAL A 89 -10.09 4.43 -4.10
N ARG A 90 -9.35 3.32 -3.94
CA ARG A 90 -9.48 2.45 -2.76
C ARG A 90 -9.09 3.19 -1.48
N ASN A 91 -7.96 3.89 -1.48
CA ASN A 91 -7.50 4.67 -0.34
C ASN A 91 -8.52 5.75 0.05
N MET A 92 -9.12 6.42 -0.94
CA MET A 92 -10.20 7.40 -0.67
C MET A 92 -11.38 6.76 0.06
N HIS A 93 -11.77 5.55 -0.33
CA HIS A 93 -12.84 4.81 0.35
C HIS A 93 -12.43 4.41 1.78
N ASP A 94 -11.21 3.92 1.97
CA ASP A 94 -10.74 3.50 3.29
C ASP A 94 -10.61 4.70 4.24
N VAL A 95 -10.25 5.90 3.76
CA VAL A 95 -10.09 7.12 4.59
C VAL A 95 -11.38 7.50 5.32
N TRP A 96 -12.51 7.61 4.62
CA TRP A 96 -13.76 8.00 5.28
C TRP A 96 -14.27 6.89 6.22
N ALA A 97 -14.11 5.62 5.84
CA ALA A 97 -14.52 4.47 6.64
C ALA A 97 -13.72 4.36 7.94
N VAL A 98 -12.39 4.54 7.88
CA VAL A 98 -11.51 4.58 9.04
C VAL A 98 -11.85 5.78 9.92
N THR A 99 -12.11 6.95 9.34
CA THR A 99 -12.46 8.16 10.11
C THR A 99 -13.71 7.94 10.98
N ILE A 100 -14.78 7.39 10.40
CA ILE A 100 -16.01 7.10 11.14
C ILE A 100 -15.74 6.02 12.20
N SER A 101 -15.04 4.95 11.85
CA SER A 101 -14.73 3.85 12.77
C SER A 101 -13.90 4.33 13.96
N SER A 102 -12.90 5.18 13.71
CA SER A 102 -12.08 5.80 14.76
C SER A 102 -12.90 6.72 15.65
N ALA A 103 -13.81 7.53 15.09
CA ALA A 103 -14.69 8.39 15.89
C ALA A 103 -15.57 7.58 16.85
N ILE A 104 -16.19 6.50 16.35
CA ILE A 104 -17.00 5.59 17.17
C ILE A 104 -16.15 4.90 18.24
N ALA A 105 -14.97 4.42 17.88
CA ALA A 105 -14.05 3.77 18.82
C ALA A 105 -13.63 4.72 19.96
N LEU A 106 -13.27 5.96 19.63
CA LEU A 106 -12.90 7.00 20.59
C LEU A 106 -14.09 7.35 21.50
N TYR A 107 -15.30 7.46 20.96
CA TYR A 107 -16.50 7.69 21.74
C TYR A 107 -16.75 6.57 22.74
N ILE A 108 -16.72 5.31 22.29
CA ILE A 108 -16.89 4.14 23.18
C ILE A 108 -15.79 4.14 24.26
N LEU A 109 -14.55 4.41 23.88
CA LEU A 109 -13.42 4.42 24.81
C LEU A 109 -13.59 5.50 25.89
N TYR A 110 -14.01 6.70 25.51
CA TYR A 110 -14.35 7.77 26.45
C TYR A 110 -15.48 7.35 27.41
N THR A 111 -16.54 6.69 26.92
CA THR A 111 -17.63 6.25 27.80
C THR A 111 -17.23 5.18 28.81
N LYS A 112 -16.17 4.39 28.53
CA LYS A 112 -15.72 3.30 29.42
C LYS A 112 -14.60 3.71 30.38
N LEU A 113 -13.73 4.62 29.99
CA LEU A 113 -12.54 5.02 30.76
C LEU A 113 -12.55 6.49 31.21
N GLY A 114 -13.52 7.29 30.76
CA GLY A 114 -13.54 8.73 30.98
C GLY A 114 -12.30 9.42 30.41
N VAL A 115 -11.77 10.40 31.14
CA VAL A 115 -10.62 11.23 30.72
C VAL A 115 -9.31 10.44 30.70
N VAL A 116 -9.22 9.28 31.36
CA VAL A 116 -7.99 8.46 31.45
C VAL A 116 -7.51 8.00 30.07
N PHE A 117 -8.40 7.87 29.08
CA PHE A 117 -8.03 7.46 27.73
C PHE A 117 -7.13 8.48 26.99
N VAL A 118 -7.04 9.72 27.48
CA VAL A 118 -6.19 10.75 26.87
C VAL A 118 -4.70 10.38 26.95
N ALA A 119 -4.26 9.67 28.00
CA ALA A 119 -2.86 9.26 28.16
C ALA A 119 -2.36 8.35 27.01
N PRO A 120 -3.00 7.22 26.68
CA PRO A 120 -2.60 6.41 25.52
C PRO A 120 -2.79 7.14 24.19
N LEU A 121 -3.78 8.05 24.07
CA LEU A 121 -3.96 8.85 22.87
C LEU A 121 -2.75 9.76 22.59
N ILE A 122 -2.21 10.42 23.62
CA ILE A 122 -1.00 11.24 23.51
C ILE A 122 0.19 10.40 23.03
N ILE A 123 0.35 9.18 23.56
CA ILE A 123 1.43 8.27 23.16
C ILE A 123 1.29 7.88 21.67
N VAL A 124 0.07 7.60 21.21
CA VAL A 124 -0.21 7.29 19.80
C VAL A 124 0.12 8.49 18.91
N LEU A 125 -0.28 9.71 19.32
CA LEU A 125 0.03 10.92 18.55
C LEU A 125 1.54 11.20 18.49
N LEU A 126 2.25 11.05 19.62
CA LEU A 126 3.70 11.24 19.68
C LEU A 126 4.43 10.23 18.79
N SER A 127 4.07 8.95 18.90
CA SER A 127 4.66 7.88 18.08
C SER A 127 4.37 8.06 16.59
N THR A 128 3.17 8.52 16.25
CA THR A 128 2.79 8.88 14.87
C THR A 128 3.65 10.05 14.37
N ALA A 129 3.78 11.13 15.14
CA ALA A 129 4.58 12.29 14.78
C ALA A 129 6.06 11.94 14.56
N LEU A 130 6.64 11.13 15.46
CA LEU A 130 8.00 10.62 15.31
C LEU A 130 8.15 9.76 14.04
N SER A 131 7.20 8.86 13.80
CA SER A 131 7.19 8.00 12.61
C SER A 131 7.06 8.81 11.32
N SER A 132 6.20 9.83 11.30
CA SER A 132 6.03 10.73 10.15
C SER A 132 7.28 11.58 9.90
N GLY A 133 7.91 12.10 10.95
CA GLY A 133 9.16 12.87 10.83
C GLY A 133 10.30 12.05 10.24
N ILE A 134 10.46 10.80 10.66
CA ILE A 134 11.46 9.86 10.10
C ILE A 134 11.07 9.46 8.67
N GLY A 135 9.79 9.13 8.45
CA GLY A 135 9.27 8.65 7.16
C GLY A 135 9.48 9.63 6.01
N GLY A 136 9.42 10.95 6.27
CA GLY A 136 9.69 11.97 5.25
C GLY A 136 11.09 11.87 4.64
N ASN A 137 12.10 11.56 5.45
CA ASN A 137 13.47 11.38 4.98
C ASN A 137 13.65 10.04 4.24
N VAL A 138 12.97 8.99 4.71
CA VAL A 138 12.97 7.68 4.04
C VAL A 138 12.43 7.79 2.61
N LYS A 139 11.33 8.52 2.38
CA LYS A 139 10.79 8.72 1.04
C LYS A 139 11.78 9.38 0.08
N LYS A 140 12.49 10.42 0.54
CA LYS A 140 13.51 11.10 -0.28
C LYS A 140 14.66 10.16 -0.65
N ARG A 141 15.17 9.40 0.33
CA ARG A 141 16.22 8.40 0.10
C ARG A 141 15.77 7.30 -0.85
N GLN A 142 14.53 6.81 -0.67
CA GLN A 142 13.93 5.81 -1.54
C GLN A 142 13.87 6.29 -3.00
N LEU A 143 13.45 7.54 -3.24
CA LEU A 143 13.41 8.11 -4.58
C LEU A 143 14.82 8.21 -5.21
N ASN A 144 15.80 8.67 -4.45
CA ASN A 144 17.20 8.76 -4.92
C ASN A 144 17.77 7.37 -5.24
N TRP A 145 17.51 6.38 -4.39
CA TRP A 145 17.92 5.00 -4.61
C TRP A 145 17.25 4.39 -5.85
N VAL A 146 15.95 4.62 -6.04
CA VAL A 146 15.22 4.14 -7.23
C VAL A 146 15.79 4.77 -8.51
N ALA A 147 16.06 6.08 -8.51
CA ALA A 147 16.66 6.76 -9.67
C ALA A 147 18.07 6.24 -9.99
N ALA A 148 18.90 5.97 -8.97
CA ALA A 148 20.22 5.37 -9.16
C ALA A 148 20.13 3.93 -9.70
N THR A 149 19.16 3.16 -9.21
CA THR A 149 18.88 1.79 -9.66
C THR A 149 18.44 1.78 -11.13
N GLU A 150 17.52 2.67 -11.52
CA GLU A 150 17.06 2.82 -12.90
C GLU A 150 18.23 3.12 -13.84
N LYS A 151 19.09 4.09 -13.49
CA LYS A 151 20.29 4.41 -14.26
C LYS A 151 21.21 3.20 -14.46
N ARG A 152 21.42 2.40 -13.41
CA ARG A 152 22.25 1.18 -13.49
C ARG A 152 21.62 0.15 -14.43
N VAL A 153 20.33 -0.13 -14.26
CA VAL A 153 19.61 -1.13 -15.05
C VAL A 153 19.58 -0.76 -16.52
N THR A 154 19.30 0.50 -16.86
CA THR A 154 19.35 0.99 -18.25
C THR A 154 20.75 0.90 -18.85
N THR A 155 21.79 1.21 -18.07
CA THR A 155 23.18 1.07 -18.54
C THR A 155 23.53 -0.39 -18.84
N ILE A 156 23.14 -1.33 -17.98
CA ILE A 156 23.35 -2.76 -18.20
C ILE A 156 22.60 -3.23 -19.45
N ALA A 157 21.36 -2.76 -19.67
CA ALA A 157 20.59 -3.09 -20.86
C ALA A 157 21.31 -2.63 -22.14
N ASN A 158 21.87 -1.42 -22.15
CA ASN A 158 22.63 -0.90 -23.30
C ASN A 158 23.93 -1.69 -23.56
N VAL A 159 24.66 -2.05 -22.49
CA VAL A 159 25.86 -2.90 -22.57
C VAL A 159 25.51 -4.28 -23.13
N ALA A 160 24.41 -4.89 -22.66
CA ALA A 160 23.95 -6.18 -23.17
C ALA A 160 23.55 -6.11 -24.64
N ALA A 161 22.82 -5.06 -25.04
CA ALA A 161 22.43 -4.84 -26.43
C ALA A 161 23.64 -4.68 -27.37
N SER A 162 24.75 -4.11 -26.88
CA SER A 162 25.98 -3.87 -27.65
C SER A 162 27.12 -4.84 -27.34
N ALA A 163 26.82 -5.99 -26.74
CA ALA A 163 27.83 -6.90 -26.19
C ALA A 163 28.87 -7.38 -27.22
N LYS A 164 28.46 -7.62 -28.46
CA LYS A 164 29.36 -8.04 -29.55
C LYS A 164 30.39 -6.96 -29.87
N GLY A 165 29.96 -5.71 -30.03
CA GLY A 165 30.85 -4.57 -30.32
C GLY A 165 31.83 -4.30 -29.19
N ILE A 166 31.35 -4.38 -27.94
CA ILE A 166 32.18 -4.21 -26.74
C ILE A 166 33.27 -5.27 -26.67
N ARG A 167 32.96 -6.54 -27.00
CA ARG A 167 33.95 -7.63 -27.06
C ARG A 167 34.94 -7.44 -28.20
N MET A 168 34.49 -7.03 -29.39
CA MET A 168 35.36 -6.79 -30.55
C MET A 168 36.35 -5.63 -30.32
N LEU A 169 35.96 -4.63 -29.51
CA LEU A 169 36.80 -3.49 -29.16
C LEU A 169 37.65 -3.70 -27.90
N GLY A 170 37.53 -4.85 -27.23
CA GLY A 170 38.24 -5.12 -25.97
C GLY A 170 37.81 -4.24 -24.80
N LEU A 171 36.62 -3.62 -24.84
CA LEU A 171 36.14 -2.65 -23.85
C LEU A 171 35.43 -3.28 -22.64
N VAL A 172 35.50 -4.61 -22.48
CA VAL A 172 34.76 -5.35 -21.46
C VAL A 172 35.10 -4.85 -20.05
N ASP A 173 36.39 -4.66 -19.75
CA ASP A 173 36.83 -4.20 -18.43
C ASP A 173 36.42 -2.76 -18.13
N ALA A 174 36.44 -1.89 -19.15
CA ALA A 174 35.96 -0.52 -19.03
C ALA A 174 34.46 -0.48 -18.70
N MET A 175 33.65 -1.29 -19.40
CA MET A 175 32.21 -1.41 -19.13
C MET A 175 31.94 -2.01 -17.75
N HIS A 176 32.72 -3.01 -17.34
CA HIS A 176 32.63 -3.59 -16.00
C HIS A 176 32.89 -2.53 -14.93
N SER A 177 33.97 -1.76 -15.05
CA SER A 177 34.30 -0.68 -14.10
C SER A 177 33.20 0.37 -13.98
N MET A 178 32.57 0.73 -15.11
CA MET A 178 31.49 1.70 -15.16
C MET A 178 30.24 1.20 -14.41
N VAL A 179 29.86 -0.07 -14.61
CA VAL A 179 28.72 -0.68 -13.91
C VAL A 179 29.00 -0.80 -12.41
N THR A 180 30.21 -1.18 -12.02
CA THR A 180 30.62 -1.23 -10.60
C THR A 180 30.59 0.16 -9.95
N ALA A 181 31.03 1.21 -10.66
CA ALA A 181 30.95 2.58 -10.17
C ALA A 181 29.49 3.05 -9.98
N LEU A 182 28.57 2.65 -10.87
CA LEU A 182 27.14 2.92 -10.71
C LEU A 182 26.56 2.18 -9.49
N ARG A 183 26.98 0.93 -9.25
CA ARG A 183 26.57 0.18 -8.05
C ARG A 183 27.05 0.85 -6.77
N ALA A 184 28.27 1.38 -6.74
CA ALA A 184 28.77 2.13 -5.59
C ALA A 184 27.94 3.39 -5.31
N LYS A 185 27.54 4.12 -6.37
CA LYS A 185 26.63 5.28 -6.25
C LYS A 185 25.24 4.88 -5.77
N GLU A 186 24.70 3.75 -6.21
CA GLU A 186 23.43 3.21 -5.74
C GLU A 186 23.46 2.90 -4.24
N VAL A 187 24.51 2.23 -3.77
CA VAL A 187 24.70 1.90 -2.34
C VAL A 187 24.88 3.17 -1.49
N ALA A 188 25.57 4.18 -2.02
CA ALA A 188 25.69 5.47 -1.34
C ALA A 188 24.34 6.20 -1.25
N ALA A 189 23.49 6.12 -2.27
CA ALA A 189 22.17 6.75 -2.29
C ALA A 189 21.15 6.08 -1.35
N GLN A 190 21.41 4.84 -0.93
CA GLN A 190 20.61 4.11 0.05
C GLN A 190 20.86 4.58 1.51
N ARG A 191 22.05 5.15 1.79
CA ARG A 191 22.46 5.57 3.13
C ARG A 191 21.85 6.91 3.54
#